data_AF-A0A560F1F4-F1
#
_entry.id   AF-A0A560F1F4-F1
#
_cell.length_a   1.000
_cell.length_b   1.000
_cell.length_c   1.000
_cell.angle_alpha   90.00
_cell.angle_beta   90.00
_cell.angle_gamma   90.00
#
_symmetry.space_group_name_H-M   'P 1'
#
loop_
_entity.id
_entity.type
_entity.pdbx_description
1 polymer ?
#
loop_
_entity_poly.entity_id
_entity_poly.type
_entity_poly.pdbx_seq_one_letter_code
_entity_poly.pdbx_strand_id
1 'polypeptide(L)'
;MGHLHSATGRHTKTWRLTLAASLVALSAGVSSPMALAAPTLDHQGTAARLMMDGKPLLVLGGELGNSSASSRPYMAKYWPKLKAVDAKGTVLMAQGLGRMAGFKPRVLEDGTVLDAPVTHTLGDYRFTVGFIDSWTPKAEQDTASHGGLIIQTGPEEYLIAGRGLIVTVAGEPGPKGDGPVLAGIDKAVEGTFDAQGRWVPGRYLNGDQTHQGRHIRLPPDQFQIQRVTFYRYR
;
A
#
# COMPACT_ATOMS: atom_id res chain seq x y z
N MET A 1 72.85 -26.83 39.15
CA MET A 1 72.37 -27.53 37.94
C MET A 1 71.06 -28.20 38.34
N GLY A 2 69.90 -27.57 38.11
CA GLY A 2 69.11 -27.71 36.87
C GLY A 2 68.36 -29.05 36.93
N HIS A 3 67.03 -29.19 36.91
CA HIS A 3 65.98 -28.39 36.27
C HIS A 3 64.58 -28.86 36.75
N LEU A 4 63.64 -27.90 36.77
CA LEU A 4 62.23 -27.96 36.32
C LEU A 4 61.15 -28.82 37.04
N HIS A 5 60.16 -28.11 37.62
CA HIS A 5 58.70 -28.08 37.31
C HIS A 5 58.00 -29.37 36.84
N SER A 6 56.74 -29.70 37.15
CA SER A 6 55.63 -29.10 37.89
C SER A 6 54.44 -30.08 37.84
N ALA A 7 53.70 -30.18 38.96
CA ALA A 7 52.26 -30.46 39.15
C ALA A 7 51.52 -31.58 38.38
N THR A 8 50.79 -32.41 39.14
CA THR A 8 49.32 -32.64 38.99
C THR A 8 48.78 -33.46 40.17
N GLY A 9 48.28 -32.77 41.20
CA GLY A 9 47.53 -33.39 42.30
C GLY A 9 46.03 -33.35 42.04
N ARG A 10 45.41 -34.52 41.88
CA ARG A 10 43.95 -34.70 41.83
C ARG A 10 43.47 -34.98 43.25
N HIS A 11 42.64 -34.08 43.82
CA HIS A 11 41.91 -34.38 45.05
C HIS A 11 40.40 -34.23 44.84
N THR A 12 39.75 -35.36 45.03
CA THR A 12 38.32 -35.63 45.05
C THR A 12 37.62 -34.82 46.16
N LYS A 13 36.53 -34.12 45.83
CA LYS A 13 35.68 -33.46 46.83
C LYS A 13 34.32 -34.15 46.91
N THR A 14 34.08 -34.71 48.09
CA THR A 14 32.89 -35.40 48.58
C THR A 14 31.63 -34.54 48.52
N TRP A 15 30.53 -35.13 48.02
CA TRP A 15 29.20 -34.53 48.04
C TRP A 15 28.50 -34.88 49.36
N ARG A 16 28.10 -33.88 50.14
CA ARG A 16 27.15 -34.04 51.24
C ARG A 16 25.75 -33.77 50.68
N LEU A 17 24.89 -34.78 50.71
CA LEU A 17 23.46 -34.67 50.43
C LEU A 17 22.76 -34.07 51.65
N THR A 18 22.32 -32.82 51.54
CA THR A 18 21.33 -32.23 52.46
C THR A 18 19.99 -32.27 51.75
N LEU A 19 19.07 -33.10 52.24
CA LEU A 19 17.65 -33.05 51.85
C LEU A 19 17.05 -31.76 52.42
N ALA A 20 16.77 -30.78 51.57
CA ALA A 20 15.88 -29.67 51.90
C ALA A 20 14.59 -29.86 51.10
N ALA A 21 13.52 -30.23 51.79
CA ALA A 21 12.17 -30.24 51.25
C ALA A 21 11.73 -28.79 51.03
N SER A 22 11.69 -28.34 49.78
CA SER A 22 11.04 -27.09 49.41
C SER A 22 9.71 -27.42 48.74
N LEU A 23 8.62 -27.13 49.45
CA LEU A 23 7.29 -27.01 48.86
C LEU A 23 7.35 -25.96 47.74
N VAL A 24 7.27 -26.41 46.49
CA VAL A 24 6.90 -25.51 45.39
C VAL A 24 5.39 -25.40 45.42
N ALA A 25 4.89 -24.32 46.01
CA ALA A 25 3.51 -23.91 45.80
C ALA A 25 3.37 -23.57 44.30
N LEU A 26 2.66 -24.43 43.57
CA LEU A 26 2.28 -24.17 42.19
C LEU A 26 1.22 -23.06 42.23
N SER A 27 1.66 -21.80 42.26
CA SER A 27 0.78 -20.69 41.93
C SER A 27 0.40 -20.88 40.46
N ALA A 28 -0.80 -21.41 40.24
CA ALA A 28 -1.46 -21.26 38.95
C ALA A 28 -1.56 -19.75 38.71
N GLY A 29 -0.61 -19.22 37.95
CA GLY A 29 -0.68 -17.88 37.42
C GLY A 29 -1.93 -17.84 36.58
N VAL A 30 -3.00 -17.29 37.14
CA VAL A 30 -4.15 -16.87 36.35
C VAL A 30 -3.59 -15.77 35.48
N SER A 31 -3.19 -16.11 34.26
CA SER A 31 -2.95 -15.15 33.20
C SER A 31 -4.28 -14.45 33.01
N SER A 32 -4.47 -13.32 33.69
CA SER A 32 -5.58 -12.43 33.37
C SER A 32 -5.48 -12.17 31.87
N PRO A 33 -6.56 -12.39 31.09
CA PRO A 33 -6.55 -11.93 29.71
C PRO A 33 -6.23 -10.45 29.79
N MET A 34 -5.11 -10.05 29.17
CA MET A 34 -4.77 -8.64 29.08
C MET A 34 -5.94 -8.01 28.35
N ALA A 35 -6.82 -7.35 29.11
CA ALA A 35 -7.95 -6.66 28.55
C ALA A 35 -7.38 -5.76 27.46
N LEU A 36 -7.88 -5.88 26.23
CA LEU A 36 -7.56 -4.96 25.13
C LEU A 36 -7.62 -3.55 25.72
N ALA A 37 -6.46 -2.92 25.89
CA ALA A 37 -6.38 -1.66 26.59
C ALA A 37 -7.21 -0.68 25.77
N ALA A 38 -8.21 -0.07 26.41
CA ALA A 38 -9.06 0.89 25.73
C ALA A 38 -8.18 1.95 25.05
N PRO A 39 -8.48 2.35 23.80
CA PRO A 39 -7.70 3.37 23.14
C PRO A 39 -7.65 4.64 24.01
N THR A 40 -6.46 5.15 24.28
CA THR A 40 -6.27 6.36 25.11
C THR A 40 -5.79 7.52 24.25
N LEU A 41 -6.00 8.75 24.72
CA LEU A 41 -5.42 9.93 24.10
C LEU A 41 -4.21 10.38 24.93
N ASP A 42 -3.04 10.41 24.31
CA ASP A 42 -1.83 11.00 24.88
C ASP A 42 -1.70 12.46 24.39
N HIS A 43 -1.61 13.41 25.33
CA HIS A 43 -1.54 14.84 25.01
C HIS A 43 -0.08 15.32 25.11
N GLN A 44 0.42 15.89 24.02
CA GLN A 44 1.73 16.57 23.99
C GLN A 44 1.54 18.03 23.57
N GLY A 45 1.52 18.92 24.56
CA GLY A 45 1.22 20.34 24.36
C GLY A 45 -0.21 20.53 23.83
N THR A 46 -0.35 21.12 22.63
CA THR A 46 -1.64 21.31 21.96
C THR A 46 -2.07 20.14 21.07
N ALA A 47 -1.22 19.12 20.89
CA ALA A 47 -1.51 17.96 20.06
C ALA A 47 -1.98 16.76 20.90
N ALA A 48 -2.88 15.94 20.36
CA ALA A 48 -3.29 14.66 20.94
C ALA A 48 -2.93 13.50 20.00
N ARG A 49 -2.48 12.39 20.55
CA ARG A 49 -2.19 11.13 19.84
C ARG A 49 -3.13 10.05 20.35
N LEU A 50 -3.78 9.34 19.43
CA LEU A 50 -4.50 8.12 19.77
C LEU A 50 -3.48 7.02 20.06
N MET A 51 -3.58 6.40 21.22
CA MET A 51 -2.74 5.30 21.65
C MET A 51 -3.59 4.02 21.67
N MET A 52 -3.13 2.97 21.01
CA MET A 52 -3.76 1.65 21.01
C MET A 52 -2.73 0.63 21.48
N ASP A 53 -3.06 -0.16 22.50
CA ASP A 53 -2.13 -1.10 23.14
C ASP A 53 -0.79 -0.45 23.56
N GLY A 54 -0.86 0.79 24.06
CA GLY A 54 0.30 1.57 24.50
C GLY A 54 1.19 2.11 23.37
N LYS A 55 0.78 1.98 22.10
CA LYS A 55 1.51 2.48 20.93
C LYS A 55 0.74 3.60 20.24
N PRO A 56 1.41 4.65 19.74
CA PRO A 56 0.75 5.68 18.95
C PRO A 56 0.17 5.07 17.66
N LEU A 57 -1.12 5.30 17.44
CA LEU A 57 -1.88 4.87 16.27
C LEU A 57 -2.12 6.08 15.36
N LEU A 58 -1.58 6.01 14.14
CA LEU A 58 -1.94 6.94 13.08
C LEU A 58 -3.20 6.41 12.38
N VAL A 59 -4.28 7.19 12.40
CA VAL A 59 -5.50 6.89 11.65
C VAL A 59 -5.35 7.46 10.23
N LEU A 60 -5.21 6.59 9.24
CA LEU A 60 -5.19 6.99 7.83
C LEU A 60 -6.63 7.11 7.31
N GLY A 61 -7.07 8.35 7.05
CA GLY A 61 -8.38 8.62 6.47
C GLY A 61 -8.38 8.60 4.94
N GLY A 62 -9.44 8.05 4.35
CA GLY A 62 -9.75 8.17 2.92
C GLY A 62 -11.27 8.09 2.74
N GLU A 63 -11.83 8.85 1.80
CA GLU A 63 -13.26 8.80 1.53
C GLU A 63 -13.58 7.50 0.77
N LEU A 64 -14.39 6.66 1.39
CA LEU A 64 -15.02 5.52 0.75
C LEU A 64 -16.51 5.84 0.61
N GLY A 65 -17.20 5.21 -0.35
CA GLY A 65 -18.64 5.35 -0.48
C GLY A 65 -19.35 5.12 0.86
N ASN A 66 -20.43 5.85 1.10
CA ASN A 66 -21.11 5.88 2.39
C ASN A 66 -21.37 4.44 2.92
N SER A 67 -21.17 4.23 4.23
CA SER A 67 -21.25 2.91 4.92
C SER A 67 -20.18 1.85 4.56
N SER A 68 -19.26 2.10 3.61
CA SER A 68 -18.22 1.13 3.24
C SER A 68 -17.10 0.98 4.28
N ALA A 69 -16.72 2.08 4.94
CA ALA A 69 -15.64 2.10 5.94
C ALA A 69 -16.04 1.52 7.31
N SER A 70 -17.34 1.30 7.55
CA SER A 70 -17.89 0.89 8.86
C SER A 70 -18.07 -0.63 9.01
N SER A 71 -17.73 -1.43 7.99
CA SER A 71 -17.94 -2.89 8.00
C SER A 71 -16.63 -3.65 7.84
N ARG A 72 -16.21 -4.38 8.89
CA ARG A 72 -15.02 -5.25 8.85
C ARG A 72 -15.13 -6.35 7.78
N PRO A 73 -16.23 -7.11 7.68
CA PRO A 73 -16.35 -8.12 6.63
C PRO A 73 -16.27 -7.53 5.22
N TYR A 74 -16.88 -6.36 5.00
CA TYR A 74 -16.82 -5.68 3.71
C TYR A 74 -15.40 -5.26 3.34
N MET A 75 -14.64 -4.75 4.31
CA MET A 75 -13.29 -4.25 4.09
C MET A 75 -12.24 -5.38 4.02
N ALA A 76 -12.54 -6.58 4.52
CA ALA A 76 -11.66 -7.78 4.46
C ALA A 76 -11.11 -8.05 3.05
N LYS A 77 -11.92 -7.82 2.01
CA LYS A 77 -11.53 -7.97 0.60
C LYS A 77 -10.65 -6.83 0.05
N TYR A 78 -10.61 -5.66 0.70
CA TYR A 78 -9.91 -4.47 0.22
C TYR A 78 -8.61 -4.19 0.97
N TRP A 79 -8.54 -4.52 2.27
CA TRP A 79 -7.31 -4.29 3.05
C TRP A 79 -6.04 -4.91 2.45
N PRO A 80 -6.05 -6.14 1.90
CA PRO A 80 -4.85 -6.69 1.27
C PRO A 80 -4.37 -5.82 0.10
N LYS A 81 -5.28 -5.25 -0.69
CA LYS A 81 -4.95 -4.40 -1.85
C LYS A 81 -4.40 -3.05 -1.39
N LEU A 82 -5.03 -2.44 -0.39
CA LEU A 82 -4.55 -1.17 0.18
C LEU A 82 -3.16 -1.33 0.81
N LYS A 83 -2.94 -2.42 1.56
CA LYS A 83 -1.62 -2.75 2.12
C LYS A 83 -0.57 -2.99 1.03
N ALA A 84 -0.96 -3.64 -0.08
CA ALA A 84 -0.06 -3.87 -1.20
C ALA A 84 0.40 -2.56 -1.86
N VAL A 85 -0.50 -1.57 -1.99
CA VAL A 85 -0.14 -0.24 -2.53
C VAL A 85 0.66 0.59 -1.51
N ASP A 86 0.34 0.48 -0.23
CA ASP A 86 0.95 1.27 0.85
C ASP A 86 2.20 0.62 1.48
N ALA A 87 2.88 -0.29 0.79
CA ALA A 87 3.90 -1.15 1.38
C ALA A 87 5.11 -0.43 2.02
N LYS A 88 5.30 0.87 1.76
CA LYS A 88 6.25 1.76 2.46
C LYS A 88 5.64 3.07 2.98
N GLY A 89 4.33 3.11 3.24
CA GLY A 89 3.68 4.39 3.49
C GLY A 89 3.63 5.24 2.22
N THR A 90 3.62 4.65 1.01
CA THR A 90 3.56 5.42 -0.24
C THR A 90 2.27 6.23 -0.33
N VAL A 91 1.17 5.70 0.20
CA VAL A 91 -0.07 6.46 0.39
C VAL A 91 0.17 7.54 1.44
N LEU A 92 0.79 7.21 2.58
CA LEU A 92 1.11 8.18 3.64
C LEU A 92 2.00 9.35 3.16
N MET A 93 3.00 9.08 2.32
CA MET A 93 3.92 10.09 1.78
C MET A 93 3.23 11.03 0.78
N ALA A 94 2.14 10.60 0.15
CA ALA A 94 1.38 11.39 -0.82
C ALA A 94 0.11 12.03 -0.22
N GLN A 95 -0.36 11.52 0.92
CA GLN A 95 -1.60 11.94 1.56
C GLN A 95 -1.55 13.42 1.94
N GLY A 96 -2.59 14.17 1.56
CA GLY A 96 -2.70 15.59 1.88
C GLY A 96 -1.77 16.52 1.07
N LEU A 97 -0.93 15.97 0.18
CA LEU A 97 0.00 16.75 -0.65
C LEU A 97 -0.50 17.03 -2.06
N GLY A 98 -1.72 16.60 -2.40
CA GLY A 98 -2.23 16.68 -3.77
C GLY A 98 -1.43 15.83 -4.77
N ARG A 99 -0.78 14.75 -4.28
CA ARG A 99 0.08 13.84 -5.07
C ARG A 99 -0.53 12.46 -5.30
N MET A 100 -1.80 12.28 -4.95
CA MET A 100 -2.54 11.06 -5.24
C MET A 100 -4.02 11.33 -5.49
N ALA A 101 -4.64 10.48 -6.31
CA ALA A 101 -6.06 10.51 -6.59
C ALA A 101 -6.63 9.10 -6.70
N GLY A 102 -7.87 8.94 -6.22
CA GLY A 102 -8.64 7.71 -6.36
C GLY A 102 -9.71 7.84 -7.43
N PHE A 103 -9.96 6.76 -8.15
CA PHE A 103 -10.88 6.70 -9.27
C PHE A 103 -11.81 5.51 -9.10
N LYS A 104 -13.11 5.75 -9.20
CA LYS A 104 -14.16 4.73 -9.18
C LYS A 104 -15.35 5.25 -9.99
N PRO A 105 -16.02 4.41 -10.81
CA PRO A 105 -17.25 4.84 -11.46
C PRO A 105 -18.32 5.10 -10.40
N ARG A 106 -19.14 6.14 -10.63
CA ARG A 106 -20.22 6.47 -9.71
C ARG A 106 -21.36 5.47 -9.92
N VAL A 107 -21.83 4.87 -8.84
CA VAL A 107 -22.99 3.97 -8.87
C VAL A 107 -24.16 4.70 -8.24
N LEU A 108 -25.26 4.83 -8.97
CA LEU A 108 -26.49 5.44 -8.49
C LEU A 108 -27.26 4.45 -7.60
N GLU A 109 -28.27 4.96 -6.89
CA GLU A 109 -29.07 4.18 -5.95
C GLU A 109 -29.81 3.01 -6.63
N ASP A 110 -30.24 3.21 -7.88
CA ASP A 110 -30.89 2.20 -8.71
C ASP A 110 -29.92 1.15 -9.30
N GLY A 111 -28.63 1.23 -8.96
CA GLY A 111 -27.58 0.36 -9.48
C GLY A 111 -27.01 0.80 -10.83
N THR A 112 -27.50 1.89 -11.43
CA THR A 112 -26.95 2.43 -12.67
C THR A 112 -25.50 2.87 -12.45
N VAL A 113 -24.60 2.36 -13.29
CA VAL A 113 -23.17 2.70 -13.27
C VAL A 113 -22.91 3.83 -14.26
N LEU A 114 -22.44 4.97 -13.75
CA LEU A 114 -21.93 6.08 -14.56
C LEU A 114 -20.46 5.79 -14.87
N ASP A 115 -20.22 5.28 -16.08
CA ASP A 115 -18.93 4.76 -16.54
C ASP A 115 -18.18 5.72 -17.48
N ALA A 116 -18.66 6.95 -17.62
CA ALA A 116 -17.97 7.99 -18.38
C ALA A 116 -16.55 8.23 -17.83
N PRO A 117 -15.54 8.40 -18.71
CA PRO A 117 -14.19 8.70 -18.28
C PRO A 117 -14.12 9.99 -17.46
N VAL A 118 -13.24 9.99 -16.45
CA VAL A 118 -13.00 11.15 -15.59
C VAL A 118 -11.59 11.68 -15.80
N THR A 119 -11.43 13.00 -15.67
CA THR A 119 -10.15 13.66 -15.85
C THR A 119 -9.64 14.21 -14.53
N HIS A 120 -8.35 14.05 -14.27
CA HIS A 120 -7.68 14.58 -13.09
C HIS A 120 -6.26 15.00 -13.41
N THR A 121 -5.87 16.17 -12.91
CA THR A 121 -4.51 16.70 -13.08
C THR A 121 -3.69 16.37 -11.85
N LEU A 122 -2.50 15.79 -12.04
CA LEU A 122 -1.60 15.41 -10.96
C LEU A 122 -0.15 15.72 -11.35
N GLY A 123 0.44 16.74 -10.73
CA GLY A 123 1.70 17.30 -11.17
C GLY A 123 1.57 17.95 -12.55
N ASP A 124 2.49 17.63 -13.44
CA ASP A 124 2.59 18.22 -14.79
C ASP A 124 1.76 17.47 -15.85
N TYR A 125 0.89 16.55 -15.42
CA TYR A 125 0.17 15.64 -16.29
C TYR A 125 -1.33 15.63 -15.99
N ARG A 126 -2.11 15.53 -17.07
CA ARG A 126 -3.55 15.31 -17.04
C ARG A 126 -3.85 13.85 -17.37
N PHE A 127 -4.51 13.17 -16.45
CA PHE A 127 -4.94 11.79 -16.61
C PHE A 127 -6.41 11.75 -16.97
N THR A 128 -6.75 11.00 -18.03
CA THR A 128 -8.14 10.62 -18.30
C THR A 128 -8.29 9.13 -18.02
N VAL A 129 -9.16 8.82 -17.07
CA VAL A 129 -9.38 7.47 -16.53
C VAL A 129 -10.73 6.97 -17.00
N GLY A 130 -10.71 5.99 -17.92
CA GLY A 130 -11.89 5.24 -18.35
C GLY A 130 -12.09 3.99 -17.50
N PHE A 131 -13.36 3.62 -17.29
CA PHE A 131 -13.76 2.47 -16.48
C PHE A 131 -14.20 1.27 -17.32
N ILE A 132 -14.13 1.36 -18.65
CA ILE A 132 -14.45 0.26 -19.56
C ILE A 132 -13.15 -0.14 -20.28
N ASP A 133 -12.75 -1.38 -20.07
CA ASP A 133 -11.63 -1.97 -20.81
C ASP A 133 -12.05 -2.21 -22.27
N SER A 134 -11.25 -1.74 -23.23
CA SER A 134 -11.59 -1.88 -24.66
C SER A 134 -11.29 -3.26 -25.23
N TRP A 135 -10.51 -4.10 -24.52
CA TRP A 135 -10.17 -5.47 -24.94
C TRP A 135 -11.13 -6.53 -24.41
N THR A 136 -11.91 -6.20 -23.38
CA THR A 136 -12.88 -7.11 -22.79
C THR A 136 -14.28 -6.63 -23.18
N PRO A 137 -15.20 -7.48 -23.66
CA PRO A 137 -16.57 -7.06 -23.92
C PRO A 137 -17.20 -6.42 -22.69
N LYS A 138 -17.88 -5.28 -22.85
CA LYS A 138 -18.51 -4.56 -21.72
C LYS A 138 -19.50 -5.44 -20.93
N ALA A 139 -20.21 -6.33 -21.62
CA ALA A 139 -21.15 -7.27 -20.99
C ALA A 139 -20.47 -8.27 -20.03
N GLU A 140 -19.16 -8.47 -20.16
CA GLU A 140 -18.37 -9.37 -19.31
C GLU A 140 -17.67 -8.63 -18.15
N GLN A 141 -17.81 -7.30 -18.08
CA GLN A 141 -17.13 -6.46 -17.10
C GLN A 141 -18.07 -6.06 -15.95
N ASP A 142 -17.71 -6.41 -14.71
CA ASP A 142 -18.31 -5.84 -13.49
C ASP A 142 -17.75 -4.43 -13.23
N THR A 143 -18.26 -3.47 -14.00
CA THR A 143 -17.79 -2.08 -13.98
C THR A 143 -17.96 -1.43 -12.60
N ALA A 144 -18.97 -1.83 -11.82
CA ALA A 144 -19.16 -1.31 -10.46
C ALA A 144 -18.02 -1.70 -9.49
N SER A 145 -17.28 -2.77 -9.82
CA SER A 145 -16.11 -3.23 -9.06
C SER A 145 -14.80 -2.58 -9.49
N HIS A 146 -14.79 -1.83 -10.60
CA HIS A 146 -13.60 -1.18 -11.12
C HIS A 146 -13.15 -0.03 -10.23
N GLY A 147 -11.86 0.29 -10.32
CA GLY A 147 -11.30 1.42 -9.61
C GLY A 147 -9.82 1.27 -9.32
N GLY A 148 -9.21 2.36 -8.90
CA GLY A 148 -7.78 2.42 -8.65
C GLY A 148 -7.30 3.74 -8.08
N LEU A 149 -5.98 3.82 -7.94
CA LEU A 149 -5.22 4.94 -7.41
C LEU A 149 -4.13 5.31 -8.41
N ILE A 150 -3.91 6.60 -8.59
CA ILE A 150 -2.71 7.15 -9.23
C ILE A 150 -1.97 7.94 -8.16
N ILE A 151 -0.68 7.62 -7.97
CA ILE A 151 0.17 8.24 -6.95
C ILE A 151 1.46 8.73 -7.63
N GLN A 152 1.75 10.01 -7.52
CA GLN A 152 2.99 10.60 -8.04
C GLN A 152 4.16 10.31 -7.10
N THR A 153 5.11 9.45 -7.51
CA THR A 153 6.28 9.06 -6.73
C THR A 153 7.54 9.86 -7.07
N GLY A 154 7.60 10.46 -8.26
CA GLY A 154 8.62 11.43 -8.69
C GLY A 154 8.03 12.47 -9.65
N PRO A 155 8.83 13.42 -10.18
CA PRO A 155 8.33 14.45 -11.10
C PRO A 155 7.59 13.87 -12.32
N GLU A 156 8.13 12.79 -12.86
CA GLU A 156 7.63 12.07 -14.05
C GLU A 156 7.25 10.61 -13.75
N GLU A 157 7.39 10.18 -12.48
CA GLU A 157 7.18 8.80 -12.05
C GLU A 157 5.89 8.68 -11.24
N TYR A 158 5.08 7.68 -11.59
CA TYR A 158 3.79 7.40 -10.99
C TYR A 158 3.63 5.91 -10.68
N LEU A 159 2.92 5.60 -9.60
CA LEU A 159 2.34 4.30 -9.35
C LEU A 159 0.85 4.34 -9.71
N ILE A 160 0.43 3.41 -10.57
CA ILE A 160 -0.95 3.24 -10.98
C ILE A 160 -1.39 1.84 -10.52
N ALA A 161 -2.37 1.79 -9.62
CA ALA A 161 -2.79 0.55 -8.98
C ALA A 161 -4.31 0.40 -8.99
N GLY A 162 -4.84 -0.78 -9.31
CA GLY A 162 -6.28 -0.95 -9.46
C GLY A 162 -6.67 -2.11 -10.35
N ARG A 163 -7.91 -2.05 -10.85
CA ARG A 163 -8.47 -2.96 -11.86
C ARG A 163 -9.46 -2.23 -12.76
N GLY A 164 -9.65 -2.72 -13.97
CA GLY A 164 -10.66 -2.25 -14.91
C GLY A 164 -10.51 -0.78 -15.30
N LEU A 165 -9.26 -0.30 -15.40
CA LEU A 165 -8.96 1.08 -15.75
C LEU A 165 -8.18 1.15 -17.07
N ILE A 166 -8.58 2.10 -17.92
CA ILE A 166 -7.77 2.59 -19.04
C ILE A 166 -7.35 4.01 -18.70
N VAL A 167 -6.04 4.27 -18.67
CA VAL A 167 -5.48 5.56 -18.27
C VAL A 167 -4.70 6.16 -19.43
N THR A 168 -5.26 7.19 -20.05
CA THR A 168 -4.55 8.04 -21.03
C THR A 168 -3.96 9.25 -20.33
N VAL A 169 -2.91 9.81 -20.93
CA VAL A 169 -2.16 10.92 -20.34
C VAL A 169 -1.94 12.02 -21.40
N ALA A 170 -2.05 13.27 -20.96
CA ALA A 170 -1.60 14.45 -21.69
C ALA A 170 -0.70 15.29 -20.78
N GLY A 171 0.20 16.08 -21.36
CA GLY A 171 0.94 17.07 -20.59
C GLY A 171 0.04 18.26 -20.26
N GLU A 172 0.21 18.82 -19.07
CA GLU A 172 -0.36 20.14 -18.77
C GLU A 172 0.52 21.23 -19.39
N PRO A 173 -0.09 22.26 -20.02
CA PRO A 173 0.65 23.41 -20.50
C PRO A 173 1.39 24.08 -19.33
N GLY A 174 2.68 24.38 -19.55
CA GLY A 174 3.42 25.19 -18.60
C GLY A 174 2.84 26.61 -18.49
N PRO A 175 3.30 27.42 -17.51
CA PRO A 175 2.75 28.76 -17.25
C PRO A 175 2.74 29.72 -18.44
N LYS A 176 3.54 29.45 -19.47
CA LYS A 176 3.66 30.27 -20.69
C LYS A 176 2.69 29.87 -21.81
N GLY A 177 1.95 28.77 -21.68
CA GLY A 177 0.84 28.44 -22.58
C GLY A 177 1.23 28.08 -24.02
N ASP A 178 2.40 27.49 -24.22
CA ASP A 178 3.02 27.27 -25.54
C ASP A 178 2.37 26.17 -26.43
N GLY A 179 1.05 25.94 -26.32
CA GLY A 179 0.31 24.94 -27.10
C GLY A 179 0.07 23.59 -26.37
N PRO A 180 -0.61 22.63 -27.02
CA PRO A 180 -0.91 21.34 -26.43
C PRO A 180 0.38 20.57 -26.15
N VAL A 181 0.61 20.22 -24.89
CA VAL A 181 1.74 19.38 -24.50
C VAL A 181 1.28 17.93 -24.57
N LEU A 182 1.85 17.18 -25.49
CA LEU A 182 1.60 15.74 -25.58
C LEU A 182 2.40 15.03 -24.50
N ALA A 183 1.90 13.87 -24.06
CA ALA A 183 2.62 13.00 -23.15
C ALA A 183 2.74 11.60 -23.75
N GLY A 184 3.88 10.97 -23.50
CA GLY A 184 4.16 9.59 -23.90
C GLY A 184 4.54 8.74 -22.68
N ILE A 185 4.43 7.43 -22.84
CA ILE A 185 4.91 6.45 -21.86
C ILE A 185 6.36 6.16 -22.18
N ASP A 186 7.29 6.57 -21.31
CA ASP A 186 8.70 6.16 -21.40
C ASP A 186 8.84 4.71 -20.96
N LYS A 187 8.26 4.39 -19.81
CA LYS A 187 8.41 3.07 -19.18
C LYS A 187 7.15 2.69 -18.41
N ALA A 188 6.69 1.46 -18.58
CA ALA A 188 5.63 0.87 -17.77
C ALA A 188 6.08 -0.52 -17.28
N VAL A 189 6.10 -0.71 -15.96
CA VAL A 189 6.54 -1.96 -15.34
C VAL A 189 5.48 -2.43 -14.34
N GLU A 190 4.91 -3.60 -14.59
CA GLU A 190 4.11 -4.31 -13.59
C GLU A 190 4.99 -4.75 -12.44
N GLY A 191 4.46 -4.80 -11.23
CA GLY A 191 5.21 -5.34 -10.12
C GLY A 191 4.42 -5.37 -8.82
N THR A 192 5.14 -5.69 -7.76
CA THR A 192 4.60 -5.79 -6.40
C THR A 192 5.59 -5.18 -5.43
N PHE A 193 5.22 -5.14 -4.15
CA PHE A 193 6.14 -4.79 -3.09
C PHE A 193 6.40 -6.02 -2.22
N ASP A 194 7.66 -6.24 -1.83
CA ASP A 194 8.01 -7.31 -0.89
C ASP A 194 7.57 -6.96 0.55
N ALA A 195 7.81 -7.87 1.49
CA ALA A 195 7.46 -7.68 2.90
C ALA A 195 8.21 -6.51 3.58
N GLN A 196 9.29 -6.02 2.98
CA GLN A 196 10.03 -4.83 3.42
C GLN A 196 9.61 -3.58 2.63
N GLY A 197 8.58 -3.70 1.79
CA GLY A 197 8.03 -2.65 0.95
C GLY A 197 8.93 -2.24 -0.22
N ARG A 198 9.94 -3.04 -0.57
CA ARG A 198 10.78 -2.75 -1.74
C ARG A 198 10.05 -3.17 -3.00
N TRP A 199 10.17 -2.36 -4.05
CA TRP A 199 9.60 -2.68 -5.35
C TRP A 199 10.25 -3.93 -5.93
N VAL A 200 9.41 -4.89 -6.30
CA VAL A 200 9.80 -6.10 -7.00
C VAL A 200 9.23 -5.99 -8.41
N PRO A 201 10.07 -5.67 -9.43
CA PRO A 201 9.61 -5.56 -10.80
C PRO A 201 9.19 -6.94 -11.34
N GLY A 202 8.08 -6.95 -12.05
CA GLY A 202 7.61 -8.05 -12.89
C GLY A 202 7.87 -7.76 -14.35
N ARG A 203 6.80 -7.68 -15.15
CA ARG A 203 6.88 -7.52 -16.60
C ARG A 203 7.07 -6.07 -17.01
N TYR A 204 7.90 -5.85 -18.03
CA TYR A 204 7.92 -4.60 -18.78
C TYR A 204 6.79 -4.62 -19.81
N LEU A 205 5.95 -3.60 -19.79
CA LEU A 205 4.83 -3.46 -20.72
C LEU A 205 5.19 -2.49 -21.84
N ASN A 206 4.97 -2.90 -23.08
CA ASN A 206 5.19 -2.08 -24.27
C ASN A 206 4.32 -2.60 -25.42
N GLY A 207 4.40 -2.01 -26.62
CA GLY A 207 3.67 -2.49 -27.79
C GLY A 207 2.17 -2.61 -27.51
N ASP A 208 1.58 -3.77 -27.81
CA ASP A 208 0.15 -3.98 -27.61
C ASP A 208 -0.31 -3.84 -26.15
N GLN A 209 0.54 -4.17 -25.17
CA GLN A 209 0.21 -4.04 -23.74
C GLN A 209 -0.01 -2.59 -23.30
N THR A 210 0.57 -1.61 -24.00
CA THR A 210 0.35 -0.16 -23.79
C THR A 210 -0.44 0.49 -24.94
N HIS A 211 -1.05 -0.33 -25.80
CA HIS A 211 -1.73 0.11 -27.02
C HIS A 211 -0.85 0.99 -27.92
N GLN A 212 0.39 0.56 -28.10
CA GLN A 212 1.47 1.26 -28.81
C GLN A 212 1.80 2.60 -28.13
N GLY A 213 1.89 2.60 -26.80
CA GLY A 213 2.23 3.78 -25.99
C GLY A 213 1.10 4.78 -25.76
N ARG A 214 -0.15 4.43 -26.09
CA ARG A 214 -1.31 5.35 -25.97
C ARG A 214 -1.96 5.37 -24.59
N HIS A 215 -1.85 4.29 -23.82
CA HIS A 215 -2.40 4.26 -22.46
C HIS A 215 -1.80 3.17 -21.59
N ILE A 216 -2.07 3.31 -20.29
CA ILE A 216 -1.86 2.27 -19.29
C ILE A 216 -3.17 1.50 -19.10
N ARG A 217 -3.08 0.17 -19.12
CA ARG A 217 -4.23 -0.74 -18.94
C ARG A 217 -4.08 -1.52 -17.65
N LEU A 218 -5.12 -1.46 -16.80
CA LEU A 218 -5.34 -2.38 -15.70
C LEU A 218 -6.55 -3.27 -16.06
N PRO A 219 -6.38 -4.58 -16.31
CA PRO A 219 -7.45 -5.49 -16.67
C PRO A 219 -8.59 -5.52 -15.63
N PRO A 220 -9.83 -5.85 -16.05
CA PRO A 220 -11.00 -5.86 -15.16
C PRO A 220 -10.98 -7.01 -14.13
N ASP A 221 -10.38 -8.15 -14.48
CA ASP A 221 -10.41 -9.40 -13.74
C ASP A 221 -9.35 -9.49 -12.62
N GLN A 222 -8.25 -8.74 -12.73
CA GLN A 222 -7.16 -8.78 -11.76
C GLN A 222 -6.75 -7.42 -11.22
N PHE A 223 -6.34 -7.39 -9.96
CA PHE A 223 -5.71 -6.21 -9.37
C PHE A 223 -4.24 -6.16 -9.77
N GLN A 224 -3.78 -5.02 -10.26
CA GLN A 224 -2.39 -4.80 -10.64
C GLN A 224 -1.82 -3.52 -10.05
N ILE A 225 -0.50 -3.47 -9.97
CA ILE A 225 0.28 -2.27 -9.69
C ILE A 225 1.29 -2.12 -10.82
N GLN A 226 1.32 -0.94 -11.44
CA GLN A 226 2.28 -0.57 -12.46
C GLN A 226 3.03 0.68 -12.03
N ARG A 227 4.36 0.64 -12.11
CA ARG A 227 5.23 1.81 -12.02
C ARG A 227 5.46 2.35 -13.41
N VAL A 228 5.10 3.61 -13.62
CA VAL A 228 5.06 4.24 -14.93
C VAL A 228 5.87 5.53 -14.91
N THR A 229 6.70 5.73 -15.92
CA THR A 229 7.39 6.98 -16.20
C THR A 229 6.82 7.58 -17.47
N PHE A 230 6.46 8.86 -17.41
CA PHE A 230 5.97 9.62 -18.56
C PHE A 230 6.99 10.66 -18.99
N TYR A 231 6.89 11.09 -20.24
CA TYR A 231 7.62 12.23 -20.76
C TYR A 231 6.68 13.15 -21.53
N ARG A 232 7.02 14.43 -21.63
CA ARG A 232 6.28 15.43 -22.39
C ARG A 232 6.99 15.75 -23.70
N TYR A 233 6.24 15.97 -24.77
CA TYR A 233 6.77 16.36 -26.08
C TYR A 233 5.79 17.27 -26.84
N ARG A 234 6.25 17.80 -27.98
CA ARG A 234 5.47 18.63 -28.90
C ARG A 234 5.48 18.00 -30.29
#